data_AF-A0AAN6BL46-F1
#
_entry.id   AF-A0AAN6BL46-F1
#
_cell.length_a   1.000
_cell.length_b   1.000
_cell.length_c   1.000
_cell.angle_alpha   90.00
_cell.angle_beta   90.00
_cell.angle_gamma   90.00
#
_symmetry.space_group_name_H-M   'P 1'
#
loop_
_entity.id
_entity.type
_entity.pdbx_description
1 polymer ?
#
loop_
_entity_poly.entity_id
_entity_poly.type
_entity_poly.pdbx_seq_one_letter_code
_entity_poly.pdbx_strand_id
1 'polypeptide(L)'
;MVKAAVLGASGGIGQPLSLLLKACPLVDELALYDVVNTPGVAADLSHISSVAKVSGYLPKDDGLKNALTGTDVVVIPAGIPR
;
A
#
# COMPACT_ATOMS: atom_id res chain seq x y z
N MET A 1 4.71 -9.52 -13.52
CA MET A 1 3.68 -9.05 -12.60
C MET A 1 4.38 -8.05 -11.69
N VAL A 2 3.97 -6.79 -11.68
CA VAL A 2 4.64 -5.72 -10.93
C VAL A 2 3.96 -5.55 -9.58
N LYS A 3 4.71 -5.76 -8.51
CA LYS A 3 4.28 -5.50 -7.14
C LYS A 3 4.86 -4.17 -6.65
N ALA A 4 3.98 -3.28 -6.22
CA ALA A 4 4.34 -2.04 -5.55
C ALA A 4 4.02 -2.12 -4.04
N ALA A 5 4.87 -1.54 -3.20
CA ALA A 5 4.60 -1.35 -1.78
C ALA A 5 4.65 0.12 -1.39
N VAL A 6 3.71 0.57 -0.56
CA VAL A 6 3.68 1.91 0.02
C VAL A 6 3.88 1.81 1.53
N LEU A 7 4.98 2.39 2.04
CA LEU A 7 5.28 2.43 3.47
C LEU A 7 4.92 3.81 4.03
N GLY A 8 3.88 3.88 4.86
CA GLY A 8 3.21 5.13 5.25
C GLY A 8 1.89 5.34 4.50
N ALA A 9 1.19 4.26 4.16
CA ALA A 9 0.01 4.25 3.31
C ALA A 9 -1.23 4.91 3.94
N SER A 10 -1.28 5.04 5.26
CA SER A 10 -2.41 5.65 6.00
C SER A 10 -2.24 7.15 6.21
N GLY A 11 -1.08 7.71 5.87
CA GLY A 11 -0.79 9.15 5.97
C GLY A 11 -1.44 10.00 4.87
N GLY A 12 -1.35 11.32 5.01
CA GLY A 12 -1.96 12.27 4.07
C GLY A 12 -1.44 12.19 2.63
N ILE A 13 -0.18 11.79 2.43
CA ILE A 13 0.38 11.49 1.09
C ILE A 13 0.08 10.03 0.72
N GLY A 14 0.19 9.11 1.68
CA GLY A 14 0.06 7.68 1.46
C GLY A 14 -1.27 7.28 0.86
N GLN A 15 -2.39 7.81 1.36
CA GLN A 15 -3.72 7.46 0.88
C GLN A 15 -3.95 7.86 -0.59
N PRO A 16 -3.77 9.13 -1.01
CA PRO A 16 -3.95 9.50 -2.41
C PRO A 16 -2.90 8.87 -3.34
N LEU A 17 -1.66 8.66 -2.87
CA LEU A 17 -0.67 7.92 -3.63
C LEU A 17 -1.12 6.48 -3.89
N SER A 18 -1.63 5.81 -2.87
CA SER A 18 -2.13 4.42 -2.96
C SER A 18 -3.34 4.31 -3.89
N LEU A 19 -4.22 5.31 -3.89
CA LEU A 19 -5.33 5.42 -4.84
C LEU A 19 -4.83 5.50 -6.29
N LEU A 20 -3.86 6.37 -6.56
CA LEU A 20 -3.29 6.51 -7.91
C LEU A 20 -2.57 5.23 -8.36
N LEU A 21 -1.86 4.56 -7.46
CA LEU A 21 -1.22 3.27 -7.76
C LEU A 21 -2.24 2.16 -8.01
N LYS A 22 -3.34 2.11 -7.24
CA LYS A 22 -4.45 1.17 -7.48
C LYS A 22 -5.11 1.39 -8.85
N ALA A 23 -5.19 2.63 -9.33
CA ALA A 23 -5.72 2.95 -10.65
C ALA A 23 -4.72 2.71 -11.80
N CYS A 24 -3.44 2.50 -11.49
CA CYS A 24 -2.40 2.34 -12.50
C CYS A 24 -2.46 0.94 -13.14
N PRO A 25 -2.60 0.82 -14.48
CA PRO A 25 -2.64 -0.48 -15.16
C PRO A 25 -1.28 -1.20 -15.19
N LEU A 26 -0.21 -0.54 -14.74
CA LEU A 26 1.13 -1.12 -14.65
C LEU A 26 1.40 -1.79 -13.29
N VAL A 27 0.46 -1.73 -12.34
CA VAL A 27 0.58 -2.33 -11.01
C VAL A 27 -0.38 -3.51 -10.93
N ASP A 28 0.14 -4.69 -10.65
CA ASP A 28 -0.65 -5.92 -10.51
C ASP A 28 -0.95 -6.26 -9.04
N GLU A 29 -0.04 -5.89 -8.13
CA GLU A 29 -0.20 -6.03 -6.68
C GLU A 29 0.20 -4.74 -5.98
N LEU A 30 -0.62 -4.32 -5.02
CA LEU A 30 -0.38 -3.14 -4.18
C LEU A 30 -0.41 -3.53 -2.71
N ALA A 31 0.77 -3.57 -2.09
CA ALA A 31 0.94 -3.81 -0.67
C ALA A 31 1.00 -2.49 0.10
N LEU A 32 0.09 -2.31 1.05
CA LEU A 32 0.03 -1.12 1.89
C LEU A 32 0.56 -1.45 3.27
N TYR A 33 1.46 -0.64 3.78
CA TYR A 33 1.97 -0.76 5.14
C TYR A 33 1.90 0.58 5.86
N ASP A 34 1.50 0.53 7.12
CA ASP A 34 1.57 1.65 8.05
C ASP A 34 1.51 1.09 9.49
N VAL A 35 1.75 1.95 10.47
CA VAL A 35 1.67 1.61 11.90
C VAL A 35 0.23 1.54 12.40
N VAL A 36 -0.71 2.22 11.71
CA VAL A 36 -2.14 2.26 12.06
C VAL A 36 -3.02 2.28 10.80
N ASN A 37 -4.28 1.88 10.95
CA ASN A 37 -5.38 2.05 9.98
C ASN A 37 -5.24 1.37 8.59
N THR A 38 -4.09 0.78 8.27
CA THR A 38 -3.81 0.18 6.95
C THR A 38 -4.82 -0.86 6.49
N PRO A 39 -5.38 -1.75 7.35
CA PRO A 39 -6.40 -2.69 6.93
C PRO A 39 -7.67 -2.00 6.40
N GLY A 40 -8.04 -0.85 6.99
CA GLY A 40 -9.18 -0.06 6.52
C GLY A 40 -8.92 0.59 5.16
N VAL A 41 -7.73 1.18 4.99
CA VAL A 41 -7.30 1.77 3.71
C VAL A 41 -7.25 0.72 2.60
N ALA A 42 -6.73 -0.48 2.91
CA ALA A 42 -6.68 -1.58 1.97
C ALA A 42 -8.09 -2.08 1.59
N ALA A 43 -9.01 -2.19 2.56
CA ALA A 43 -10.40 -2.55 2.29
C ALA A 43 -11.07 -1.54 1.34
N ASP A 44 -10.93 -0.24 1.63
CA ASP A 44 -11.49 0.84 0.82
C ASP A 44 -10.99 0.77 -0.64
N LEU A 45 -9.66 0.70 -0.84
CA LEU A 45 -9.06 0.63 -2.17
C LEU A 45 -9.37 -0.69 -2.91
N SER A 46 -9.63 -1.78 -2.18
CA SER A 46 -9.94 -3.08 -2.80
C SER A 46 -11.27 -3.07 -3.58
N HIS A 47 -12.17 -2.14 -3.29
CA HIS A 47 -13.45 -2.00 -3.98
C HIS A 47 -13.33 -1.37 -5.37
N ILE A 48 -12.19 -0.74 -5.68
CA ILE A 48 -11.97 -0.11 -6.99
C ILE A 48 -11.78 -1.19 -8.05
N SER A 49 -12.60 -1.12 -9.10
CA SER A 49 -12.58 -2.04 -10.24
C SER A 49 -11.37 -1.79 -11.17
N SER A 50 -10.19 -2.17 -10.70
CA SER A 50 -8.93 -2.16 -11.45
C SER A 50 -8.15 -3.46 -11.19
N VAL A 51 -7.11 -3.69 -12.01
CA VAL A 51 -6.37 -4.96 -12.03
C VAL A 51 -5.60 -5.26 -10.73
N ALA A 52 -5.09 -4.22 -10.05
CA ALA A 52 -4.19 -4.41 -8.91
C ALA A 52 -4.89 -5.10 -7.72
N LYS A 53 -4.34 -6.19 -7.19
CA LYS A 53 -4.80 -6.78 -5.93
C LYS A 53 -4.21 -5.99 -4.75
N VAL A 54 -5.05 -5.62 -3.79
CA VAL A 54 -4.64 -4.81 -2.64
C VAL A 54 -4.52 -5.67 -1.38
N SER A 55 -3.44 -5.49 -0.64
CA SER A 55 -3.26 -6.06 0.70
C SER A 55 -2.81 -4.98 1.69
N GLY A 56 -3.27 -5.09 2.94
CA GLY A 56 -2.96 -4.14 4.01
C GLY A 56 -2.25 -4.82 5.16
N TYR A 57 -1.16 -4.21 5.62
CA TYR A 57 -0.30 -4.74 6.68
C TYR A 57 -0.11 -3.73 7.81
N LEU A 58 -0.13 -4.26 9.03
CA LEU A 58 0.25 -3.57 10.25
C LEU A 58 1.60 -4.12 10.74
N PRO A 59 2.25 -3.54 11.76
CA PRO A 59 3.54 -4.05 12.26
C PRO A 59 3.46 -5.48 12.82
N LYS A 60 2.29 -5.90 13.32
CA LYS A 60 2.05 -7.23 13.87
C LYS A 60 2.29 -8.33 12.83
N ASP A 61 2.65 -9.53 13.28
CA ASP A 61 2.74 -10.75 12.46
C ASP A 61 3.69 -10.58 11.25
N ASP A 62 4.83 -9.91 11.47
CA ASP A 62 5.83 -9.60 10.45
C ASP A 62 5.28 -8.79 9.26
N GLY A 63 4.26 -7.96 9.46
CA GLY A 63 3.56 -7.32 8.36
C GLY A 63 4.43 -6.43 7.47
N LEU A 64 5.49 -5.80 8.00
CA LEU A 64 6.47 -5.08 7.15
C LEU A 64 7.20 -6.03 6.20
N LYS A 65 7.67 -7.18 6.70
CA LYS A 65 8.32 -8.21 5.90
C LYS A 65 7.35 -8.76 4.85
N ASN A 66 6.10 -9.01 5.23
CA ASN A 66 5.07 -9.51 4.31
C ASN A 66 4.74 -8.49 3.21
N ALA A 67 4.65 -7.19 3.54
CA ALA A 67 4.47 -6.13 2.56
C ALA A 67 5.62 -6.10 1.55
N LEU A 68 6.87 -6.19 2.02
CA LEU A 68 8.07 -6.05 1.19
C LEU A 68 8.43 -7.32 0.39
N THR A 69 8.08 -8.51 0.85
CA THR A 69 8.46 -9.77 0.20
C THR A 69 8.00 -9.79 -1.26
N GLY A 70 8.94 -9.92 -2.20
CA GLY A 70 8.67 -9.98 -3.64
C GLY A 70 8.23 -8.65 -4.27
N THR A 71 8.45 -7.51 -3.61
CA THR A 71 8.10 -6.19 -4.15
C THR A 71 9.15 -5.71 -5.15
N ASP A 72 8.71 -5.19 -6.31
CA ASP A 72 9.58 -4.61 -7.33
C ASP A 72 9.84 -3.11 -7.08
N VAL A 73 8.82 -2.39 -6.60
CA VAL A 73 8.89 -0.95 -6.34
C VAL A 73 8.42 -0.63 -4.93
N VAL A 74 9.25 0.06 -4.15
CA VAL A 74 8.89 0.53 -2.80
C VAL A 74 8.85 2.06 -2.80
N VAL A 75 7.72 2.63 -2.39
CA VAL A 75 7.57 4.08 -2.18
C VAL A 75 7.38 4.33 -0.69
N ILE A 76 8.16 5.26 -0.13
CA ILE A 76 8.21 5.53 1.32
C ILE A 76 7.76 6.98 1.59
N PRO A 77 6.44 7.25 1.60
CA PRO A 77 5.92 8.54 2.04
C PRO A 77 5.86 8.70 3.58
N ALA A 78 6.16 7.65 4.35
CA ALA A 78 6.17 7.70 5.81
C ALA A 78 7.06 8.85 6.33
N GLY A 79 6.50 9.65 7.24
CA GLY A 79 7.19 10.78 7.84
C GLY A 79 6.23 11.67 8.60
N ILE A 80 6.80 12.58 9.40
CA ILE A 80 6.03 13.58 10.13
C ILE A 80 6.05 14.87 9.29
N PRO A 81 4.88 15.43 8.91
CA PRO A 81 4.83 16.70 8.20
C PRO A 81 5.37 17.85 9.09
N ARG A 82 5.77 18.94 8.45
CA ARG A 82 6.20 20.17 9.16
C ARG A 82 5.04 20.91 9.78
#